data_AF-A0A1N7KWB3-F1
#
_entry.id   AF-A0A1N7KWB3-F1
#
_cell.length_a   1.000
_cell.length_b   1.000
_cell.length_c   1.000
_cell.angle_alpha   90.00
_cell.angle_beta   90.00
_cell.angle_gamma   90.00
#
_symmetry.space_group_name_H-M   'P 1'
#
loop_
_entity.id
_entity.type
_entity.pdbx_description
1 polymer ?
#
loop_
_entity_poly.entity_id
_entity_poly.type
_entity_poly.pdbx_seq_one_letter_code
_entity_poly.pdbx_strand_id
1 'polypeptide(L)'
;MTSQQLHMLYHTCTICNGSGKYTEYDDGKASMLAAHYLDVTEKTDKEAWAQAFEETRYMIECTTCHGTGTKLSAEGQEVYQFLQQHA
;
A
#
# COMPACT_ATOMS: atom_id res chain seq x y z
N MET A 1 -18.26 4.84 -20.72
CA MET A 1 -16.87 4.68 -21.21
C MET A 1 -16.54 3.19 -21.19
N THR A 2 -16.05 2.65 -22.30
CA THR A 2 -15.59 1.25 -22.36
C THR A 2 -14.31 1.10 -21.53
N SER A 3 -14.00 -0.10 -21.02
CA SER A 3 -12.78 -0.33 -20.22
C SER A 3 -11.50 0.09 -20.96
N GLN A 4 -11.48 0.00 -22.30
CA GLN A 4 -10.38 0.49 -23.14
C GLN A 4 -10.14 2.00 -23.02
N GLN A 5 -11.19 2.82 -22.88
CA GLN A 5 -11.03 4.27 -22.72
C GLN A 5 -10.49 4.66 -21.33
N LEU A 6 -10.82 3.87 -20.30
CA LEU A 6 -10.28 4.04 -18.95
C LEU A 6 -8.77 3.77 -18.89
N HIS A 7 -8.29 2.76 -19.63
CA HIS A 7 -6.86 2.44 -19.70
C HIS A 7 -6.01 3.50 -20.42
N MET A 8 -6.61 4.35 -21.25
CA MET A 8 -5.88 5.46 -21.90
C MET A 8 -5.67 6.64 -20.95
N LEU A 9 -6.57 6.85 -19.99
CA LEU A 9 -6.53 8.00 -19.06
C LEU A 9 -5.89 7.64 -17.72
N TYR A 10 -5.87 6.37 -17.35
CA TYR A 10 -5.32 5.89 -16.08
C TYR A 10 -4.39 4.70 -16.29
N HIS A 11 -3.29 4.69 -15.56
CA HIS A 11 -2.39 3.54 -15.44
C HIS A 11 -2.36 3.01 -14.01
N THR A 12 -2.07 1.72 -13.87
CA THR A 12 -1.87 1.07 -12.57
C THR A 12 -0.68 1.69 -11.86
N CYS A 13 -0.84 2.06 -10.59
CA CYS A 13 0.27 2.55 -9.79
C CYS A 13 1.24 1.41 -9.50
N THR A 14 2.46 1.48 -10.05
CA THR A 14 3.51 0.45 -9.93
C THR A 14 4.07 0.32 -8.51
N ILE A 15 3.98 1.38 -7.69
CA ILE A 15 4.44 1.34 -6.30
C ILE A 15 3.58 0.41 -5.44
N CYS A 16 2.25 0.49 -5.60
CA CYS A 16 1.31 -0.36 -4.87
C CYS A 16 0.73 -1.51 -5.71
N ASN A 17 1.20 -1.68 -6.96
CA ASN A 17 0.67 -2.65 -7.93
C ASN A 17 -0.87 -2.64 -8.04
N GLY A 18 -1.48 -1.46 -7.99
CA GLY A 18 -2.93 -1.31 -8.12
C GLY A 18 -3.74 -1.45 -6.83
N SER A 19 -3.14 -1.84 -5.70
CA SER A 19 -3.88 -2.04 -4.45
C SER A 19 -4.34 -0.74 -3.78
N GLY A 20 -3.64 0.37 -4.06
CA GLY A 20 -3.81 1.65 -3.37
C GLY A 20 -3.18 1.70 -1.97
N LYS A 21 -2.56 0.61 -1.49
CA LYS A 21 -2.11 0.47 -0.10
C LYS A 21 -1.00 -0.56 0.06
N TYR A 22 -0.18 -0.42 1.08
CA TYR A 22 0.84 -1.42 1.43
C TYR A 22 0.77 -1.75 2.92
N THR A 23 1.28 -2.94 3.25
CA THR A 23 1.43 -3.40 4.62
C THR A 23 2.80 -3.01 5.10
N GLU A 24 2.86 -2.27 6.20
CA GLU A 24 4.07 -2.01 6.98
C GLU A 24 3.91 -2.64 8.36
N TYR A 25 4.98 -2.62 9.16
CA TYR A 25 4.97 -3.03 10.55
C TYR A 25 5.92 -2.15 11.36
N ASP A 26 5.62 -1.99 12.65
CA ASP A 26 6.47 -1.25 13.58
C ASP A 26 7.65 -2.14 14.02
N ASP A 27 8.82 -1.93 13.42
CA ASP A 27 10.03 -2.74 13.64
C ASP A 27 10.48 -2.75 15.11
N GLY A 28 10.37 -1.61 15.80
CA GLY A 28 10.73 -1.48 17.20
C GLY A 28 9.81 -2.33 18.10
N LYS A 29 8.50 -2.22 17.89
CA LYS A 29 7.53 -3.05 18.62
C LYS A 29 7.64 -4.52 18.26
N ALA A 30 7.84 -4.84 16.97
CA ALA A 30 7.97 -6.22 16.50
C ALA A 30 9.18 -6.90 17.14
N SER A 31 10.32 -6.20 17.20
CA SER A 31 11.54 -6.70 17.86
C SER A 31 11.32 -6.99 19.34
N MET A 32 10.65 -6.09 20.05
CA MET A 32 10.33 -6.28 21.48
C MET A 32 9.37 -7.46 21.71
N LEU A 33 8.34 -7.60 20.87
CA LEU A 33 7.39 -8.72 20.95
C LEU A 33 8.03 -10.05 20.59
N ALA A 34 8.85 -10.10 19.54
CA ALA A 34 9.56 -11.32 19.14
C ALA A 34 10.50 -11.79 20.27
N ALA A 35 11.26 -10.88 20.88
CA ALA A 35 12.11 -11.19 22.02
C ALA A 35 11.29 -11.70 23.23
N HIS A 36 10.15 -11.08 23.51
CA HIS A 36 9.25 -11.56 24.56
C HIS A 36 8.73 -12.97 24.29
N TYR A 37 8.27 -13.26 23.07
CA TYR A 37 7.77 -14.58 22.70
C TYR A 37 8.84 -15.67 22.78
N LEU A 38 10.07 -15.35 22.42
CA LEU A 38 11.20 -16.26 22.58
C LEU A 38 11.52 -16.59 24.06
N ASP A 39 11.27 -15.64 24.97
CA ASP A 39 11.53 -15.81 26.41
C ASP A 39 10.40 -16.58 27.12
N VAL A 40 9.14 -16.30 26.78
CA VAL A 40 7.98 -16.80 27.54
C VAL A 40 7.24 -17.96 26.87
N THR A 41 7.67 -18.38 25.68
CA THR A 41 7.05 -19.50 24.94
C THR A 41 8.10 -20.43 24.35
N GLU A 42 7.68 -21.62 23.90
CA GLU A 42 8.55 -22.56 23.18
C GLU A 42 8.56 -22.32 21.64
N LYS A 43 8.17 -21.12 21.19
CA LYS A 43 8.14 -20.79 19.76
C LYS A 43 9.54 -20.76 19.18
N THR A 44 9.65 -21.20 17.92
CA THR A 44 10.86 -20.95 17.13
C THR A 44 10.99 -19.46 16.81
N ASP A 45 12.21 -19.01 16.53
CA ASP A 45 12.49 -17.63 16.11
C ASP A 45 11.59 -17.19 14.94
N LYS A 46 11.41 -18.05 13.95
CA LYS A 46 10.53 -17.79 12.81
C LYS A 46 9.06 -17.58 13.23
N GLU A 47 8.55 -18.37 14.17
CA GLU A 47 7.17 -18.26 14.65
C GLU A 47 6.98 -17.03 15.53
N ALA A 48 7.96 -16.69 16.37
CA ALA A 48 7.96 -15.49 17.20
C ALA A 48 7.93 -14.23 16.33
N TRP A 49 8.79 -14.15 15.32
CA TRP A 49 8.83 -13.04 14.37
C TRP A 49 7.57 -12.95 13.52
N ALA A 50 7.04 -14.07 13.03
CA ALA A 50 5.80 -14.08 12.26
C ALA A 50 4.63 -13.53 13.09
N GLN A 51 4.51 -13.94 14.35
CA GLN A 51 3.47 -13.41 15.23
C GLN A 51 3.68 -11.93 15.55
N ALA A 52 4.90 -11.52 15.87
CA ALA A 52 5.22 -10.12 16.16
C ALA A 52 4.93 -9.21 14.96
N PHE A 53 5.27 -9.64 13.73
CA PHE A 53 4.91 -8.95 12.50
C PHE A 53 3.38 -8.82 12.37
N GLU A 54 2.64 -9.91 12.54
CA GLU A 54 1.19 -9.91 12.37
C GLU A 54 0.45 -9.01 13.38
N GLU A 55 0.97 -8.90 14.59
CA GLU A 55 0.40 -8.04 15.64
C GLU A 55 0.77 -6.56 15.50
N THR A 56 1.88 -6.27 14.81
CA THR A 56 2.39 -4.90 14.65
C THR A 56 2.18 -4.34 13.26
N ARG A 57 1.72 -5.18 12.32
CA ARG A 57 1.44 -4.73 10.95
C ARG A 57 0.26 -3.76 10.92
N TYR A 58 0.37 -2.80 10.03
CA TYR A 58 -0.70 -1.86 9.71
C TYR A 58 -0.73 -1.60 8.21
N MET A 59 -1.90 -1.19 7.74
CA MET A 59 -2.09 -0.78 6.36
C MET A 59 -1.84 0.71 6.26
N ILE A 60 -0.99 1.11 5.32
CA ILE A 60 -0.77 2.51 4.98
C ILE A 60 -1.23 2.77 3.55
N GLU A 61 -1.81 3.95 3.34
CA GLU A 61 -2.25 4.39 2.03
C GLU A 61 -1.04 4.67 1.12
N CYS A 62 -1.15 4.27 -0.14
CA CYS A 62 -0.18 4.64 -1.16
C CYS A 62 -0.24 6.13 -1.44
N THR A 63 0.69 6.88 -0.86
CA THR A 63 0.79 8.35 -1.05
C THR A 63 1.04 8.72 -2.50
N THR A 64 1.63 7.82 -3.27
CA THR A 64 1.91 8.02 -4.70
C THR A 64 0.62 8.08 -5.52
N CYS A 65 -0.39 7.25 -5.22
CA CYS A 65 -1.68 7.24 -5.93
C CYS A 65 -2.87 7.70 -5.08
N HIS A 66 -2.61 8.26 -3.89
CA HIS A 66 -3.62 8.71 -2.94
C HIS A 66 -4.72 7.65 -2.68
N GLY A 67 -4.31 6.41 -2.46
CA GLY A 67 -5.24 5.32 -2.14
C GLY A 67 -6.02 4.74 -3.32
N THR A 68 -5.95 5.33 -4.50
CA THR A 68 -6.80 4.94 -5.65
C THR A 68 -6.31 3.70 -6.40
N GLY A 69 -5.04 3.31 -6.20
CA GLY A 69 -4.39 2.24 -6.96
C GLY A 69 -4.05 2.61 -8.41
N THR A 70 -4.51 3.76 -8.90
CA THR A 70 -4.28 4.20 -10.28
C THR A 70 -3.73 5.62 -10.31
N LYS A 71 -3.16 6.01 -11.46
CA LYS A 71 -2.66 7.36 -11.70
C LYS A 71 -3.10 7.82 -13.06
N LEU A 72 -3.33 9.12 -13.21
CA LEU A 72 -3.58 9.70 -14.52
C LEU A 72 -2.36 9.47 -15.44
N SER A 73 -2.62 9.08 -16.68
CA SER A 73 -1.65 9.18 -17.77
C SER A 73 -1.42 10.64 -18.14
N ALA A 74 -0.49 10.90 -19.07
CA ALA A 74 -0.27 12.26 -19.58
C ALA A 74 -1.56 12.82 -20.21
N GLU A 75 -2.21 12.00 -21.04
CA GLU A 75 -3.50 12.32 -21.68
C GLU A 75 -4.61 12.50 -20.64
N GLY A 76 -4.63 11.66 -19.59
CA GLY A 76 -5.54 11.81 -18.46
C GLY A 76 -5.35 13.13 -17.72
N GLN A 77 -4.10 13.55 -17.54
CA GLN A 77 -3.74 14.80 -16.88
C GLN A 77 -4.18 16.01 -17.71
N GLU A 78 -3.99 15.97 -19.03
CA GLU A 78 -4.43 17.02 -19.96
C GLU A 78 -5.96 17.19 -19.94
N VAL A 79 -6.71 16.08 -20.01
CA VAL A 79 -8.18 16.11 -19.92
C VAL A 79 -8.63 16.65 -18.58
N TYR A 80 -8.01 16.23 -17.48
CA TYR A 80 -8.34 16.72 -16.14
C TYR A 80 -8.12 18.24 -16.02
N GLN A 81 -6.99 18.75 -16.52
CA GLN A 81 -6.70 20.19 -16.53
C GLN A 81 -7.68 20.97 -17.39
N PHE A 82 -8.04 20.46 -18.56
CA PHE A 82 -9.04 21.07 -19.43
C PHE A 82 -10.40 21.19 -18.73
N LEU A 83 -10.84 20.12 -18.04
CA LEU A 83 -12.11 20.12 -17.31
C LEU A 83 -12.10 21.11 -16.13
N GLN A 84 -10.99 21.22 -15.40
CA GLN A 84 -10.84 22.17 -14.29
C GLN A 84 -10.95 23.63 -14.72
N GLN A 85 -10.56 23.96 -15.95
CA GLN A 85 -10.64 25.33 -16.48
C GLN A 85 -12.06 25.74 -16.91
N HIS A 86 -12.97 24.77 -17.07
CA HIS A 86 -14.33 24.98 -17.56
C HIS A 86 -15.42 24.58 -16.54
N ALA A 87 -15.01 24.30 -15.30
CA ALA A 87 -15.88 24.03 -14.16
C ALA A 87 -16.11 25.29 -13.33
#